data_AF-A0A6G2JZ60-F1
#
_entry.id   AF-A0A6G2JZ60-F1
#
_cell.length_a   1.000
_cell.length_b   1.000
_cell.length_c   1.000
_cell.angle_alpha   90.00
_cell.angle_beta   90.00
_cell.angle_gamma   90.00
#
_symmetry.space_group_name_H-M   'P 1'
#
loop_
_entity.id
_entity.type
_entity.pdbx_description
1 polymer ?
#
loop_
_entity_poly.entity_id
_entity_poly.type
_entity_poly.pdbx_seq_one_letter_code
_entity_poly.pdbx_strand_id
1 'polypeptide(L)'
;MAAVVGLGPKLIEVALPLAAINAEAAREKSIRHGHPSTLHLWWARRPLAAARAVIWASLVDDPSGDASLSAAERGAERARLFGILERLVRWESSGDAGVLAAARAEIDRCYPGGPPPVLDPFAGGGAIPLEAQRLGLTALAGDLNPVAVLINRATIEIPPRFAGRPPAHPDLRGAVTTWERAQGLAADVAAYGRWMRDEAERRIGRLYPDARGPGGEPLTPIAWIWARTVESPDPAWRGQVPLVASWVLANKAGKPKVWVEPVIDRDAQTVRYKVRQGGEPAFERTVVRGNGRCIATGAAITGEYIKAEGRAGRMGASLMAVVAEGDRGRVYCTPTAADEAAARAGEPDWKPDQSLPGKGLGFRVQPYGIDEWQKLFTPRQLVALTTFSDLLGEVWERVLADAVACGFGGGGSSEGRP
;
A
#
# COMPACT_ATOMS: atom_id res chain seq x y z
N MET A 1 24.57 -10.35 -41.31
CA MET A 1 25.37 -9.84 -40.17
C MET A 1 25.22 -8.33 -40.14
N ALA A 2 24.39 -7.81 -39.22
CA ALA A 2 24.29 -6.37 -39.04
C ALA A 2 25.63 -5.87 -38.49
N ALA A 3 26.22 -4.88 -39.15
CA ALA A 3 27.43 -4.24 -38.66
C ALA A 3 27.14 -3.68 -37.26
N VAL A 4 27.89 -4.15 -36.27
CA VAL A 4 27.95 -3.49 -34.96
C VAL A 4 28.59 -2.14 -35.22
N VAL A 5 27.76 -1.10 -35.36
CA VAL A 5 28.20 0.29 -35.31
C VAL A 5 29.02 0.41 -34.03
N GLY A 6 30.29 0.81 -34.14
CA GLY A 6 31.13 1.05 -32.98
C GLY A 6 30.46 2.13 -32.13
N LEU A 7 29.82 1.72 -31.04
CA LEU A 7 29.13 2.63 -30.14
C LEU A 7 30.20 3.50 -29.48
N GLY A 8 30.16 4.81 -29.74
CA GLY A 8 30.96 5.77 -28.99
C GLY A 8 30.65 5.69 -27.49
N PRO A 9 31.48 6.33 -26.64
CA PRO A 9 31.23 6.37 -25.21
C PRO A 9 29.80 6.85 -24.93
N LYS A 10 29.08 6.15 -24.05
CA LYS A 10 27.72 6.52 -23.64
C LYS A 10 27.77 7.58 -22.55
N LEU A 11 26.70 8.37 -22.45
CA LEU A 11 26.61 9.44 -21.46
C LEU A 11 26.83 8.90 -20.03
N ILE A 12 26.29 7.71 -19.73
CA ILE A 12 26.46 7.03 -18.43
C ILE A 12 27.92 6.69 -18.09
N GLU A 13 28.77 6.48 -19.09
CA GLU A 13 30.17 6.08 -18.92
C GLU A 13 31.07 7.29 -18.62
N VAL A 14 30.60 8.49 -18.97
CA VAL A 14 31.40 9.73 -18.91
C VAL A 14 30.92 10.63 -17.77
N ALA A 15 29.65 11.05 -17.80
CA ALA A 15 29.14 12.02 -16.83
C ALA A 15 27.60 12.04 -16.75
N LEU A 16 27.07 12.25 -15.55
CA LEU A 16 25.65 12.43 -15.28
C LEU A 16 25.40 13.61 -14.33
N PRO A 17 24.24 14.28 -14.42
CA PRO A 17 23.82 15.30 -13.45
C PRO A 17 23.35 14.64 -12.15
N LEU A 18 24.26 13.98 -11.42
CA LEU A 18 23.96 13.17 -10.24
C LEU A 18 23.23 13.95 -9.14
N ALA A 19 23.54 15.23 -8.96
CA ALA A 19 22.86 16.08 -7.98
C ALA A 19 21.35 16.17 -8.26
N ALA A 20 20.95 16.40 -9.50
CA ALA A 20 19.55 16.46 -9.91
C ALA A 20 18.86 15.10 -9.81
N ILE A 21 19.52 14.03 -10.26
CA ILE A 21 19.00 12.66 -10.19
C ILE A 21 18.76 12.25 -8.72
N ASN A 22 19.74 12.50 -7.84
CA ASN A 22 19.66 12.15 -6.43
C ASN A 22 18.58 12.95 -5.69
N ALA A 23 18.42 14.23 -6.01
CA ALA A 23 17.37 15.08 -5.43
C ALA A 23 15.97 14.54 -5.76
N GLU A 24 15.70 14.23 -7.04
CA GLU A 24 14.41 13.68 -7.46
C GLU A 24 14.18 12.26 -6.91
N ALA A 25 15.20 11.40 -6.90
CA ALA A 25 15.11 10.06 -6.31
C ALA A 25 14.81 10.07 -4.81
N ALA A 26 15.34 11.05 -4.07
CA ALA A 26 15.01 11.25 -2.66
C ALA A 26 13.58 11.79 -2.48
N ARG A 27 13.18 12.75 -3.31
CA ARG A 27 11.86 13.38 -3.31
C ARG A 27 10.75 12.38 -3.62
N GLU A 28 10.96 11.45 -4.55
CA GLU A 28 9.97 10.44 -4.95
C GLU A 28 9.42 9.63 -3.76
N LYS A 29 10.23 9.41 -2.71
CA LYS A 29 9.82 8.67 -1.50
C LYS A 29 8.68 9.34 -0.73
N SER A 30 8.47 10.65 -0.89
CA SER A 30 7.41 11.41 -0.22
C SER A 30 6.18 11.63 -1.08
N ILE A 31 6.18 11.17 -2.34
CA ILE A 31 5.03 11.27 -3.23
C ILE A 31 3.94 10.29 -2.79
N ARG A 32 2.71 10.79 -2.69
CA ARG A 32 1.55 10.05 -2.17
C ARG A 32 0.35 10.01 -3.12
N HIS A 33 0.51 10.54 -4.33
CA HIS A 33 -0.54 10.54 -5.34
C HIS A 33 0.06 10.29 -6.73
N GLY A 34 -0.64 9.48 -7.55
CA GLY A 34 -0.28 9.17 -8.95
C GLY A 34 0.97 8.31 -9.15
N HIS A 35 1.77 8.07 -8.10
CA HIS A 35 3.00 7.28 -8.18
C HIS A 35 2.69 5.78 -8.09
N PRO A 36 3.37 4.88 -8.86
CA PRO A 36 3.09 3.44 -8.82
C PRO A 36 3.19 2.78 -7.43
N SER A 37 3.93 3.40 -6.49
CA SER A 37 3.95 2.95 -5.08
C SER A 37 2.64 3.09 -4.35
N THR A 38 1.71 3.91 -4.84
CA THR A 38 0.37 4.06 -4.28
C THR A 38 -0.62 3.05 -4.85
N LEU A 39 -0.27 2.34 -5.94
CA LEU A 39 -1.05 1.20 -6.45
C LEU A 39 -0.72 -0.07 -5.66
N HIS A 40 0.57 -0.37 -5.49
CA HIS A 40 1.04 -1.46 -4.64
C HIS A 40 2.43 -1.15 -4.07
N LEU A 41 2.63 -1.42 -2.78
CA LEU A 41 3.93 -1.27 -2.12
C LEU A 41 4.85 -2.44 -2.51
N TRP A 42 6.03 -2.13 -3.04
CA TRP A 42 7.10 -3.11 -3.23
C TRP A 42 8.31 -2.67 -2.43
N TRP A 43 8.79 -3.52 -1.51
CA TRP A 43 9.79 -3.15 -0.50
C TRP A 43 11.15 -2.77 -1.09
N ALA A 44 11.46 -3.21 -2.30
CA ALA A 44 12.74 -2.96 -2.97
C ALA A 44 12.59 -2.15 -4.28
N ARG A 45 11.54 -1.34 -4.42
CA ARG A 45 11.33 -0.57 -5.66
C ARG A 45 12.45 0.45 -5.84
N ARG A 46 13.11 0.41 -7.00
CA ARG A 46 14.10 1.42 -7.40
C ARG A 46 13.40 2.75 -7.67
N PRO A 47 14.01 3.90 -7.31
CA PRO A 47 13.47 5.21 -7.69
C PRO A 47 13.32 5.32 -9.21
N LEU A 48 12.16 5.76 -9.68
CA LEU A 48 11.87 5.92 -11.10
C LEU A 48 12.76 6.97 -11.75
N ALA A 49 13.05 8.06 -11.04
CA ALA A 49 14.00 9.08 -11.51
C ALA A 49 15.37 8.48 -11.86
N ALA A 50 15.90 7.61 -11.00
CA ALA A 50 17.18 6.95 -11.21
C ALA A 50 17.11 5.91 -12.35
N ALA A 51 16.06 5.08 -12.37
CA ALA A 51 15.86 4.08 -13.42
C ALA A 51 15.79 4.75 -14.82
N ARG A 52 14.97 5.79 -14.95
CA ARG A 52 14.82 6.58 -16.18
C ARG A 52 16.15 7.18 -16.64
N ALA A 53 16.91 7.76 -15.71
CA ALA A 53 18.20 8.38 -16.03
C ALA A 53 19.23 7.38 -16.53
N VAL A 54 19.35 6.24 -15.85
CA VAL A 54 20.28 5.16 -16.22
C VAL A 54 19.92 4.61 -17.60
N ILE A 55 18.64 4.28 -17.84
CA ILE A 55 18.20 3.73 -19.14
C ILE A 55 18.52 4.71 -20.27
N TRP A 56 18.13 5.98 -20.11
CA TRP A 56 18.34 6.98 -21.16
C TRP A 56 19.83 7.22 -21.43
N ALA A 57 20.64 7.39 -20.38
CA ALA A 57 22.07 7.65 -20.52
C ALA A 57 22.90 6.44 -20.98
N SER A 58 22.38 5.22 -20.83
CA SER A 58 22.96 4.01 -21.45
C SER A 58 22.74 3.95 -22.96
N LEU A 59 21.75 4.67 -23.48
CA LEU A 59 21.44 4.68 -24.92
C LEU A 59 22.07 5.88 -25.63
N VAL A 60 22.06 7.06 -25.00
CA VAL A 60 22.56 8.30 -25.61
C VAL A 60 24.09 8.37 -25.62
N ASP A 61 24.66 8.68 -26.78
CA ASP A 61 26.10 8.87 -26.97
C ASP A 61 26.58 10.16 -26.28
N ASP A 62 27.72 10.08 -25.61
CA ASP A 62 28.45 11.25 -25.13
C ASP A 62 29.20 11.92 -26.29
N PRO A 63 29.19 13.26 -26.37
CA PRO A 63 29.86 13.98 -27.46
C PRO A 63 31.39 13.82 -27.48
N SER A 64 32.03 13.24 -26.45
CA SER A 64 33.45 12.88 -26.50
C SER A 64 33.79 11.83 -27.55
N GLY A 65 32.82 11.03 -27.99
CA GLY A 65 32.99 10.09 -29.10
C GLY A 65 33.10 10.75 -30.47
N ASP A 66 32.66 12.01 -30.60
CA ASP A 66 32.68 12.74 -31.86
C ASP A 66 33.99 13.52 -32.02
N ALA A 67 34.85 13.00 -32.91
CA ALA A 67 36.14 13.60 -33.24
C ALA A 67 36.01 14.93 -33.99
N SER A 68 34.85 15.22 -34.58
CA SER A 68 34.61 16.48 -35.32
C SER A 68 34.34 17.68 -34.40
N LEU A 69 33.96 17.44 -33.15
CA LEU A 69 33.65 18.49 -32.17
C LEU A 69 34.90 18.96 -31.42
N SER A 70 35.04 20.27 -31.26
CA SER A 70 36.01 20.88 -30.34
C SER A 70 35.64 20.61 -28.87
N ALA A 71 36.58 20.83 -27.95
CA ALA A 71 36.32 20.66 -26.51
C ALA A 71 35.17 21.55 -26.01
N ALA A 72 35.05 22.78 -26.54
CA ALA A 72 33.98 23.70 -26.19
C ALA A 72 32.60 23.21 -26.70
N GLU A 73 32.55 22.71 -27.94
CA GLU A 73 31.33 22.14 -28.54
C GLU A 73 30.88 20.87 -27.80
N ARG A 74 31.82 19.99 -27.43
CA ARG A 74 31.53 18.82 -26.60
C ARG A 74 30.97 19.22 -25.23
N GLY A 75 31.49 20.28 -24.63
CA GLY A 75 31.00 20.83 -23.37
C GLY A 75 29.57 21.35 -23.49
N ALA A 76 29.30 22.14 -24.53
CA ALA A 76 27.97 22.70 -24.80
C ALA A 76 26.93 21.62 -25.11
N GLU A 77 27.28 20.63 -25.92
CA GLU A 77 26.38 19.53 -26.25
C GLU A 77 26.07 18.66 -25.02
N ARG A 78 27.06 18.36 -24.18
CA ARG A 78 26.82 17.64 -22.92
C ARG A 78 25.90 18.42 -21.98
N ALA A 79 26.08 19.74 -21.88
CA ALA A 79 25.19 20.59 -21.10
C ALA A 79 23.75 20.58 -21.64
N ARG A 80 23.56 20.54 -22.97
CA ARG A 80 22.24 20.39 -23.60
C ARG A 80 21.59 19.05 -23.23
N LEU A 81 22.34 17.95 -23.33
CA LEU A 81 21.89 16.61 -22.94
C LEU A 81 21.52 16.54 -21.45
N PHE A 82 22.32 17.17 -20.58
CA PHE A 82 22.00 17.28 -19.15
C PHE A 82 20.71 18.05 -18.92
N GLY A 83 20.48 19.15 -19.64
CA GLY A 83 19.22 19.89 -19.56
C GLY A 83 18.00 19.03 -19.93
N ILE A 84 18.11 18.13 -20.92
CA ILE A 84 17.06 17.15 -21.23
C ILE A 84 16.87 16.20 -20.05
N LEU A 85 17.96 15.60 -19.56
CA LEU A 85 17.93 14.60 -18.49
C LEU A 85 17.37 15.17 -17.18
N GLU A 86 17.75 16.39 -16.81
CA GLU A 86 17.26 17.08 -15.60
C GLU A 86 15.75 17.35 -15.66
N ARG A 87 15.20 17.67 -16.84
CA ARG A 87 13.75 17.77 -17.01
C ARG A 87 13.09 16.40 -16.98
N LEU A 88 13.73 15.41 -17.58
CA LEU A 88 13.25 14.04 -17.72
C LEU A 88 13.12 13.34 -16.36
N VAL A 89 14.02 13.57 -15.41
CA VAL A 89 13.99 12.88 -14.09
C VAL A 89 12.94 13.41 -13.12
N ARG A 90 12.38 14.60 -13.34
CA ARG A 90 11.33 15.18 -12.49
C ARG A 90 10.05 14.35 -12.57
N TRP A 91 9.44 14.06 -11.42
CA TRP A 91 8.20 13.28 -11.39
C TRP A 91 7.05 13.96 -12.13
N GLU A 92 6.92 15.28 -11.97
CA GLU A 92 5.87 16.09 -12.62
C GLU A 92 5.95 16.03 -14.15
N SER A 93 7.16 15.84 -14.69
CA SER A 93 7.41 15.72 -16.13
C SER A 93 7.20 14.29 -16.66
N SER A 94 6.91 13.30 -15.80
CA SER A 94 6.93 11.88 -16.20
C SER A 94 5.88 11.49 -17.25
N GLY A 95 4.87 12.33 -17.46
CA GLY A 95 3.87 12.22 -18.53
C GLY A 95 3.87 13.39 -19.51
N ASP A 96 4.88 14.26 -19.48
CA ASP A 96 4.99 15.41 -20.37
C ASP A 96 5.44 14.96 -21.77
N ALA A 97 4.61 15.20 -22.78
CA ALA A 97 4.85 14.74 -24.14
C ALA A 97 6.09 15.40 -24.77
N GLY A 98 6.37 16.67 -24.46
CA GLY A 98 7.52 17.40 -25.00
C GLY A 98 8.84 16.91 -24.42
N VAL A 99 8.87 16.67 -23.10
CA VAL A 99 10.05 16.11 -22.42
C VAL A 99 10.35 14.69 -22.92
N LEU A 100 9.33 13.84 -23.03
CA LEU A 100 9.48 12.48 -23.56
C LEU A 100 9.90 12.48 -25.04
N ALA A 101 9.34 13.37 -25.86
CA ALA A 101 9.73 13.50 -27.27
C ALA A 101 11.19 13.91 -27.44
N ALA A 102 11.66 14.90 -26.65
CA ALA A 102 13.06 15.31 -26.67
C ALA A 102 14.01 14.18 -26.26
N ALA A 103 13.64 13.39 -25.25
CA ALA A 103 14.42 12.24 -24.82
C ALA A 103 14.48 11.14 -25.89
N ARG A 104 13.34 10.84 -26.54
CA ARG A 104 13.24 9.85 -27.62
C ARG A 104 14.02 10.25 -28.86
N ALA A 105 13.99 11.54 -29.23
CA ALA A 105 14.73 12.04 -30.38
C ALA A 105 16.25 11.78 -30.26
N GLU A 106 16.82 11.87 -29.06
CA GLU A 106 18.24 11.52 -28.85
C GLU A 106 18.49 10.01 -28.95
N ILE A 107 17.55 9.18 -28.49
CA ILE A 107 17.64 7.72 -28.68
C ILE A 107 17.60 7.38 -30.17
N ASP A 108 16.67 7.96 -30.93
CA ASP A 108 16.52 7.73 -32.37
C ASP A 108 17.76 8.22 -33.15
N ARG A 109 18.36 9.34 -32.73
CA ARG A 109 19.63 9.84 -33.30
C ARG A 109 20.77 8.84 -33.12
N CYS A 110 20.87 8.22 -31.94
CA CYS A 110 21.91 7.21 -31.65
C CYS A 110 21.61 5.84 -32.26
N TYR A 111 20.33 5.52 -32.50
CA TYR A 111 19.87 4.23 -33.02
C TYR A 111 18.89 4.41 -34.19
N PRO A 112 19.33 4.84 -35.38
CA PRO A 112 18.46 5.06 -36.53
C PRO A 112 17.77 3.78 -37.05
N GLY A 113 18.34 2.60 -36.72
CA GLY A 113 17.73 1.29 -36.99
C GLY A 113 16.79 0.78 -35.89
N GLY A 114 16.55 1.59 -34.86
CA GLY A 114 15.80 1.23 -33.65
C GLY A 114 16.71 0.83 -32.48
N PRO A 115 16.42 1.29 -31.25
CA PRO A 115 17.20 0.93 -30.07
C PRO A 115 16.98 -0.56 -29.69
N PRO A 116 17.95 -1.21 -29.03
CA PRO A 116 17.76 -2.56 -28.52
C PRO A 116 16.66 -2.63 -27.45
N PRO A 117 16.01 -3.79 -27.27
CA PRO A 117 15.06 -3.97 -26.17
C PRO A 117 15.79 -3.94 -24.81
N VAL A 118 15.07 -3.49 -23.77
CA VAL A 118 15.54 -3.51 -22.38
C VAL A 118 15.00 -4.75 -21.69
N LEU A 119 15.88 -5.60 -21.18
CA LEU A 119 15.52 -6.78 -20.38
C LEU A 119 15.86 -6.54 -18.91
N ASP A 120 14.84 -6.63 -18.05
CA ASP A 120 14.98 -6.68 -16.59
C ASP A 120 14.50 -8.04 -16.07
N PRO A 121 15.40 -9.01 -15.84
CA PRO A 121 15.03 -10.36 -15.39
C PRO A 121 14.66 -10.42 -13.90
N PHE A 122 14.78 -9.31 -13.16
CA PHE A 122 14.50 -9.21 -11.72
C PHE A 122 13.69 -7.95 -11.40
N ALA A 123 12.60 -7.78 -12.14
CA ALA A 123 11.88 -6.51 -12.22
C ALA A 123 11.28 -6.05 -10.89
N GLY A 124 10.96 -6.97 -9.98
CA GLY A 124 10.38 -6.66 -8.68
C GLY A 124 9.17 -5.74 -8.81
N GLY A 125 9.33 -4.49 -8.37
CA GLY A 125 8.27 -3.47 -8.40
C GLY A 125 8.04 -2.80 -9.77
N GLY A 126 8.77 -3.18 -10.81
CA GLY A 126 8.56 -2.78 -12.21
C GLY A 126 9.14 -1.43 -12.63
N ALA A 127 10.12 -0.89 -11.89
CA ALA A 127 10.65 0.45 -12.15
C ALA A 127 11.34 0.59 -13.52
N ILE A 128 12.29 -0.30 -13.84
CA ILE A 128 13.03 -0.28 -15.10
C ILE A 128 12.10 -0.51 -16.31
N PRO A 129 11.27 -1.57 -16.36
CA PRO A 129 10.43 -1.79 -17.53
C PRO A 129 9.35 -0.71 -17.73
N LEU A 130 8.84 -0.09 -16.65
CA LEU A 130 7.94 1.07 -16.76
C LEU A 130 8.63 2.27 -17.41
N GLU A 131 9.84 2.60 -16.97
CA GLU A 131 10.57 3.76 -17.50
C GLU A 131 11.10 3.50 -18.92
N ALA A 132 11.47 2.26 -19.23
CA ALA A 132 11.78 1.85 -20.61
C ALA A 132 10.56 2.05 -21.53
N GLN A 133 9.37 1.62 -21.11
CA GLN A 133 8.13 1.84 -21.87
C GLN A 133 7.83 3.34 -22.06
N ARG A 134 8.03 4.17 -21.02
CA ARG A 134 7.87 5.64 -21.13
C ARG A 134 8.83 6.26 -22.14
N LEU A 135 10.05 5.72 -22.25
CA LEU A 135 11.03 6.12 -23.27
C LEU A 135 10.76 5.53 -24.66
N GLY A 136 9.66 4.80 -24.85
CA GLY A 136 9.30 4.21 -26.15
C GLY A 136 10.09 2.95 -26.51
N LEU A 137 10.77 2.35 -25.53
CA LEU A 137 11.57 1.14 -25.72
C LEU A 137 10.70 -0.11 -25.58
N THR A 138 11.10 -1.18 -26.27
CA THR A 138 10.57 -2.52 -25.99
C THR A 138 11.12 -2.99 -24.64
N ALA A 139 10.24 -3.18 -23.65
CA ALA A 139 10.60 -3.61 -22.31
C ALA A 139 10.20 -5.08 -22.09
N LEU A 140 11.17 -5.90 -21.69
CA LEU A 140 10.99 -7.30 -21.30
C LEU A 140 11.28 -7.40 -19.79
N ALA A 141 10.35 -7.98 -19.04
CA ALA A 141 10.46 -8.07 -17.58
C ALA A 141 10.17 -9.49 -17.09
N GLY A 142 10.94 -9.94 -16.11
CA GLY A 142 10.74 -11.22 -15.43
C GLY A 142 10.91 -11.08 -13.92
N ASP A 143 10.30 -11.99 -13.17
CA ASP A 143 10.55 -12.18 -11.74
C ASP A 143 10.12 -13.59 -11.34
N LEU A 144 10.78 -14.18 -10.33
CA LEU A 144 10.37 -15.46 -9.75
C LEU A 144 9.15 -15.29 -8.83
N ASN A 145 8.99 -14.12 -8.22
CA ASN A 145 7.90 -13.85 -7.30
C ASN A 145 6.61 -13.53 -8.09
N PRO A 146 5.53 -14.33 -7.94
CA PRO A 146 4.28 -14.10 -8.68
C PRO A 146 3.61 -12.76 -8.33
N VAL A 147 3.84 -12.21 -7.14
CA VAL A 147 3.36 -10.87 -6.76
C VAL A 147 4.10 -9.79 -7.54
N ALA A 148 5.41 -9.92 -7.74
CA ALA A 148 6.17 -9.01 -8.59
C ALA A 148 5.63 -9.06 -10.02
N VAL A 149 5.45 -10.26 -10.57
CA VAL A 149 4.87 -10.44 -11.92
C VAL A 149 3.52 -9.72 -12.01
N LEU A 150 2.60 -9.96 -11.07
CA LEU A 150 1.28 -9.31 -11.06
C LEU A 150 1.38 -7.77 -11.04
N ILE A 151 2.27 -7.20 -10.22
CA ILE A 151 2.51 -5.74 -10.17
C ILE A 151 2.97 -5.22 -11.53
N ASN A 152 3.88 -5.93 -12.20
CA ASN A 152 4.39 -5.56 -13.52
C ASN A 152 3.26 -5.62 -14.56
N ARG A 153 2.43 -6.67 -14.54
CA ARG A 153 1.28 -6.78 -15.45
C ARG A 153 0.31 -5.62 -15.25
N ALA A 154 -0.08 -5.35 -14.01
CA ALA A 154 -1.01 -4.28 -13.68
C ALA A 154 -0.49 -2.87 -14.02
N THR A 155 0.83 -2.65 -13.91
CA THR A 155 1.43 -1.33 -14.11
C THR A 155 1.85 -1.08 -15.56
N ILE A 156 2.28 -2.11 -16.30
CA ILE A 156 3.02 -1.97 -17.57
C ILE A 156 2.32 -2.70 -18.73
N GLU A 157 1.79 -3.90 -18.50
CA GLU A 157 1.20 -4.73 -19.58
C GLU A 157 -0.26 -4.37 -19.87
N ILE A 158 -1.08 -4.26 -18.82
CA ILE A 158 -2.54 -4.13 -18.92
C ILE A 158 -2.94 -2.72 -19.41
N PRO A 159 -2.51 -1.60 -18.78
CA PRO A 159 -3.03 -0.28 -19.13
C PRO A 159 -2.86 0.11 -20.61
N PRO A 160 -1.72 -0.15 -21.28
CA PRO A 160 -1.56 0.15 -22.70
C PRO A 160 -2.52 -0.62 -23.63
N ARG A 161 -2.94 -1.84 -23.27
CA ARG A 161 -3.93 -2.62 -24.05
C ARG A 161 -5.32 -1.98 -24.06
N PHE A 162 -5.59 -1.12 -23.08
CA PHE A 162 -6.82 -0.35 -22.95
C PHE A 162 -6.66 1.12 -23.32
N ALA A 163 -5.50 1.52 -23.85
CA ALA A 163 -5.25 2.90 -24.25
C ALA A 163 -6.25 3.35 -25.33
N GLY A 164 -6.92 4.48 -25.11
CA GLY A 164 -7.87 5.04 -26.05
C GLY A 164 -9.23 4.32 -26.09
N ARG A 165 -9.42 3.26 -25.31
CA ARG A 165 -10.65 2.46 -25.34
C ARG A 165 -11.69 3.00 -24.35
N PRO A 166 -12.98 2.96 -24.71
CA PRO A 166 -14.05 3.24 -23.75
C PRO A 166 -14.13 2.14 -22.67
N PRO A 167 -14.72 2.43 -21.50
CA PRO A 167 -14.91 1.45 -20.44
C PRO A 167 -15.80 0.28 -20.89
N ALA A 168 -15.65 -0.85 -20.20
CA ALA A 168 -16.56 -1.99 -20.28
C ALA A 168 -17.88 -1.71 -19.55
N HIS A 169 -17.88 -0.84 -18.54
CA HIS A 169 -19.08 -0.45 -17.81
C HIS A 169 -20.08 0.28 -18.72
N PRO A 170 -21.30 -0.25 -18.93
CA PRO A 170 -22.23 0.22 -19.95
C PRO A 170 -22.62 1.69 -19.74
N ASP A 171 -22.90 2.08 -18.50
CA ASP A 171 -23.36 3.45 -18.17
C ASP A 171 -22.28 4.52 -18.36
N LEU A 172 -20.99 4.14 -18.38
CA LEU A 172 -19.89 5.09 -18.51
C LEU A 172 -19.42 5.25 -19.95
N ARG A 173 -19.78 4.32 -20.83
CA ARG A 173 -19.20 4.17 -22.15
C ARG A 173 -19.37 5.41 -23.04
N GLY A 174 -20.53 6.07 -22.91
CA GLY A 174 -20.88 7.33 -23.60
C GLY A 174 -20.68 8.60 -22.78
N ALA A 175 -20.04 8.52 -21.59
CA ALA A 175 -19.88 9.67 -20.70
C ALA A 175 -18.96 10.77 -21.28
N VAL A 176 -18.04 10.39 -22.18
CA VAL A 176 -17.16 11.32 -22.90
C VAL A 176 -17.05 10.91 -24.37
N THR A 177 -16.72 11.86 -25.23
CA THR A 177 -16.55 11.64 -26.69
C THR A 177 -15.27 10.89 -27.02
N THR A 178 -14.20 11.14 -26.27
CA THR A 178 -12.88 10.54 -26.48
C THR A 178 -12.27 10.13 -25.16
N TRP A 179 -11.71 8.93 -25.11
CA TRP A 179 -10.97 8.42 -23.96
C TRP A 179 -9.48 8.57 -24.24
N GLU A 180 -8.76 9.28 -23.39
CA GLU A 180 -7.31 9.43 -23.53
C GLU A 180 -6.58 8.40 -22.67
N ARG A 181 -5.50 7.81 -23.21
CA ARG A 181 -4.65 6.86 -22.46
C ARG A 181 -5.53 5.79 -21.80
N ALA A 182 -5.27 5.44 -20.54
CA ALA A 182 -6.03 4.43 -19.80
C ALA A 182 -7.26 5.00 -19.06
N GLN A 183 -7.83 6.15 -19.46
CA GLN A 183 -8.99 6.74 -18.77
C GLN A 183 -10.20 5.82 -18.73
N GLY A 184 -10.48 5.07 -19.80
CA GLY A 184 -11.61 4.11 -19.83
C GLY A 184 -11.43 3.00 -18.79
N LEU A 185 -10.24 2.38 -18.76
CA LEU A 185 -9.91 1.39 -17.74
C LEU A 185 -9.97 1.97 -16.31
N ALA A 186 -9.49 3.20 -16.10
CA ALA A 186 -9.58 3.86 -14.79
C ALA A 186 -11.04 4.10 -14.37
N ALA A 187 -11.91 4.43 -15.32
CA ALA A 187 -13.34 4.60 -15.08
C ALA A 187 -14.01 3.27 -14.68
N ASP A 188 -13.66 2.16 -15.35
CA ASP A 188 -14.10 0.82 -14.95
C ASP A 188 -13.66 0.48 -13.53
N VAL A 189 -12.35 0.58 -13.23
CA VAL A 189 -11.80 0.29 -11.88
C VAL A 189 -12.53 1.11 -10.81
N ALA A 190 -12.79 2.39 -11.08
CA ALA A 190 -13.51 3.25 -10.14
C ALA A 190 -14.99 2.84 -9.99
N ALA A 191 -15.67 2.44 -11.06
CA ALA A 191 -17.07 2.06 -11.04
C ALA A 191 -17.30 0.72 -10.33
N TYR A 192 -16.57 -0.31 -10.73
CA TYR A 192 -16.65 -1.63 -10.10
C TYR A 192 -16.12 -1.62 -8.67
N GLY A 193 -15.09 -0.81 -8.38
CA GLY A 193 -14.62 -0.59 -7.02
C GLY A 193 -15.68 0.09 -6.13
N ARG A 194 -16.44 1.06 -6.64
CA ARG A 194 -17.58 1.65 -5.92
C ARG A 194 -18.67 0.62 -5.67
N TRP A 195 -19.03 -0.17 -6.69
CA TRP A 195 -20.01 -1.24 -6.54
C TRP A 195 -19.61 -2.24 -5.44
N MET A 196 -18.35 -2.71 -5.44
CA MET A 196 -17.84 -3.60 -4.40
C MET A 196 -17.90 -2.97 -3.01
N ARG A 197 -17.54 -1.69 -2.89
CA ARG A 197 -17.62 -0.95 -1.61
C ARG A 197 -19.06 -0.90 -1.11
N ASP A 198 -19.99 -0.50 -1.97
CA ASP A 198 -21.41 -0.34 -1.59
C ASP A 198 -22.02 -1.69 -1.20
N GLU A 199 -21.65 -2.76 -1.91
CA GLU A 199 -22.10 -4.11 -1.60
C GLU A 199 -21.48 -4.64 -0.29
N ALA A 200 -20.21 -4.35 -0.03
CA ALA A 200 -19.59 -4.65 1.26
C ALA A 200 -20.28 -3.87 2.40
N GLU A 201 -20.53 -2.57 2.22
CA GLU A 201 -21.26 -1.76 3.20
C GLU A 201 -22.66 -2.32 3.47
N ARG A 202 -23.39 -2.74 2.43
CA ARG A 202 -24.69 -3.41 2.56
C ARG A 202 -24.60 -4.71 3.37
N ARG A 203 -23.58 -5.54 3.13
CA ARG A 203 -23.42 -6.87 3.76
C ARG A 203 -22.88 -6.80 5.19
N ILE A 204 -21.95 -5.90 5.47
CA ILE A 204 -21.17 -5.89 6.72
C ILE A 204 -21.13 -4.54 7.43
N GLY A 205 -21.70 -3.47 6.86
CA GLY A 205 -21.67 -2.12 7.43
C GLY A 205 -22.23 -2.03 8.85
N ARG A 206 -23.25 -2.83 9.19
CA ARG A 206 -23.79 -2.92 10.57
C ARG A 206 -22.75 -3.33 11.64
N LEU A 207 -21.63 -3.96 11.24
CA LEU A 207 -20.53 -4.35 12.14
C LEU A 207 -19.59 -3.16 12.47
N TYR A 208 -19.84 -2.00 11.85
CA TYR A 208 -19.05 -0.79 11.94
C TYR A 208 -19.97 0.41 12.27
N PRO A 209 -20.57 0.43 13.47
CA PRO A 209 -21.44 1.54 13.87
C PRO A 209 -20.68 2.87 13.88
N ASP A 210 -21.41 3.96 13.63
CA ASP A 210 -20.84 5.31 13.70
C ASP A 210 -20.19 5.55 15.08
N ALA A 211 -18.97 6.07 15.04
CA ALA A 211 -18.35 6.62 16.23
C ALA A 211 -19.10 7.89 16.66
N ARG A 212 -19.00 8.24 17.94
CA ARG A 212 -19.54 9.49 18.48
C ARG A 212 -18.44 10.49 18.67
N GLY A 213 -18.51 11.59 17.91
CA GLY A 213 -17.61 12.71 18.07
C GLY A 213 -17.83 13.47 19.38
N PRO A 214 -17.01 14.50 19.68
CA PRO A 214 -17.06 15.22 20.95
C PRO A 214 -18.40 15.91 21.21
N GLY A 215 -19.14 16.30 20.17
CA GLY A 215 -20.47 16.88 20.25
C GLY A 215 -21.61 15.86 20.16
N GLY A 216 -21.30 14.56 20.10
CA GLY A 216 -22.27 13.47 19.92
C GLY A 216 -22.66 13.21 18.46
N GLU A 217 -22.06 13.93 17.51
CA GLU A 217 -22.26 13.73 16.08
C GLU A 217 -21.81 12.33 15.63
N PRO A 218 -22.52 11.70 14.69
CA PRO A 218 -22.04 10.47 14.04
C PRO A 218 -20.80 10.77 13.21
N LEU A 219 -19.76 9.95 13.37
CA LEU A 219 -18.53 10.01 12.58
C LEU A 219 -18.19 8.63 12.02
N THR A 220 -17.70 8.60 10.78
CA THR A 220 -17.25 7.37 10.14
C THR A 220 -16.02 6.81 10.86
N PRO A 221 -16.09 5.60 11.44
CA PRO A 221 -14.95 5.01 12.11
C PRO A 221 -13.92 4.48 11.10
N ILE A 222 -12.64 4.72 11.36
CA ILE A 222 -11.52 4.34 10.48
C ILE A 222 -10.52 3.36 11.14
N ALA A 223 -10.54 3.24 12.47
CA ALA A 223 -9.76 2.23 13.20
C ALA A 223 -10.32 1.97 14.61
N TRP A 224 -10.02 0.79 15.16
CA TRP A 224 -10.33 0.40 16.54
C TRP A 224 -9.04 -0.03 17.21
N ILE A 225 -8.75 0.51 18.39
CA ILE A 225 -7.52 0.24 19.14
C ILE A 225 -7.84 -0.75 20.26
N TRP A 226 -7.09 -1.84 20.31
CA TRP A 226 -7.34 -2.97 21.21
C TRP A 226 -6.16 -3.26 22.12
N ALA A 227 -6.44 -3.76 23.31
CA ALA A 227 -5.46 -4.46 24.16
C ALA A 227 -5.75 -5.96 24.18
N ARG A 228 -4.72 -6.80 24.15
CA ARG A 228 -4.86 -8.19 24.63
C ARG A 228 -5.03 -8.17 26.14
N THR A 229 -5.82 -9.11 26.68
CA THR A 229 -6.06 -9.21 28.12
C THR A 229 -5.75 -10.60 28.64
N VAL A 230 -5.38 -10.72 29.91
CA VAL A 230 -5.29 -11.98 30.64
C VAL A 230 -5.89 -11.80 32.03
N GLU A 231 -6.36 -12.88 32.66
CA GLU A 231 -6.74 -12.81 34.08
C GLU A 231 -5.51 -12.45 34.93
N SER A 232 -5.72 -11.76 36.05
CA SER A 232 -4.65 -11.51 36.99
C SER A 232 -4.33 -12.78 37.80
N PRO A 233 -3.05 -13.11 38.02
CA PRO A 233 -2.66 -14.23 38.89
C PRO A 233 -2.88 -13.92 40.38
N ASP A 234 -3.13 -12.66 40.72
CA ASP A 234 -3.41 -12.20 42.09
C ASP A 234 -4.86 -12.50 42.48
N PRO A 235 -5.11 -13.36 43.50
CA PRO A 235 -6.47 -13.71 43.91
C PRO A 235 -7.34 -12.54 44.38
N ALA A 236 -6.73 -11.39 44.75
CA ALA A 236 -7.45 -10.18 45.12
C ALA A 236 -8.16 -9.51 43.92
N TRP A 237 -7.85 -9.92 42.69
CA TRP A 237 -8.48 -9.44 41.47
C TRP A 237 -8.57 -10.56 40.44
N ARG A 238 -9.78 -11.02 40.08
CA ARG A 238 -10.00 -12.03 39.03
C ARG A 238 -10.44 -11.42 37.70
N GLY A 239 -10.42 -10.10 37.59
CA GLY A 239 -10.74 -9.40 36.37
C GLY A 239 -9.67 -9.53 35.30
N GLN A 240 -10.07 -9.32 34.05
CA GLN A 240 -9.15 -9.25 32.90
C GLN A 240 -8.28 -7.98 32.96
N VAL A 241 -6.96 -8.16 32.92
CA VAL A 241 -5.96 -7.10 32.90
C VAL A 241 -5.53 -6.82 31.46
N PRO A 242 -5.64 -5.58 30.98
CA PRO A 242 -5.15 -5.23 29.65
C PRO A 242 -3.63 -5.13 29.61
N LEU A 243 -3.02 -5.67 28.56
CA LEU A 243 -1.58 -5.63 28.30
C LEU A 243 -1.26 -4.49 27.33
N VAL A 244 -0.98 -3.30 27.86
CA VAL A 244 -0.84 -2.04 27.13
C VAL A 244 0.57 -1.50 27.26
N ALA A 245 1.27 -1.35 26.13
CA ALA A 245 2.64 -0.82 26.10
C ALA A 245 2.69 0.72 26.10
N SER A 246 1.61 1.37 25.69
CA SER A 246 1.43 2.83 25.69
C SER A 246 -0.05 3.17 25.76
N TRP A 247 -0.42 4.07 26.68
CA TRP A 247 -1.76 4.64 26.76
C TRP A 247 -1.95 5.84 25.81
N VAL A 248 -0.87 6.36 25.23
CA VAL A 248 -0.91 7.51 24.30
C VAL A 248 -1.35 7.05 22.91
N LEU A 249 -2.37 7.71 22.36
CA LEU A 249 -2.90 7.50 21.01
C LEU A 249 -2.31 8.49 19.99
N ALA A 250 -2.14 9.75 20.40
CA ALA A 250 -1.55 10.78 19.55
C ALA A 250 -0.74 11.79 20.37
N ASN A 251 0.45 12.12 19.86
CA ASN A 251 1.34 13.11 20.45
C ASN A 251 1.99 13.94 19.33
N LYS A 252 1.35 15.05 18.94
CA LYS A 252 1.84 15.94 17.90
C LYS A 252 2.13 17.32 18.51
N ALA A 253 3.31 17.87 18.21
CA ALA A 253 3.68 19.22 18.64
C ALA A 253 2.60 20.24 18.26
N GLY A 254 2.26 21.13 19.20
CA GLY A 254 1.22 22.14 19.02
C GLY A 254 -0.23 21.61 19.05
N LYS A 255 -0.47 20.32 19.32
CA LYS A 255 -1.80 19.76 19.55
C LYS A 255 -1.90 19.15 20.94
N PRO A 256 -3.08 19.19 21.60
CA PRO A 256 -3.30 18.46 22.83
C PRO A 256 -3.01 16.96 22.64
N LYS A 257 -2.27 16.38 23.58
CA LYS A 257 -2.03 14.93 23.63
C LYS A 257 -3.36 14.19 23.74
N VAL A 258 -3.49 13.05 23.07
CA VAL A 258 -4.67 12.18 23.15
C VAL A 258 -4.24 10.83 23.71
N TRP A 259 -4.96 10.34 24.71
CA TRP A 259 -4.61 9.12 25.43
C TRP A 259 -5.84 8.39 25.99
N VAL A 260 -5.66 7.14 26.39
CA VAL A 260 -6.69 6.28 26.98
C VAL A 260 -6.51 6.23 28.49
N GLU A 261 -7.52 6.67 29.23
CA GLU A 261 -7.64 6.49 30.67
C GLU A 261 -8.32 5.15 30.98
N PRO A 262 -7.63 4.21 31.67
CA PRO A 262 -8.28 3.05 32.23
C PRO A 262 -9.07 3.44 33.50
N VAL A 263 -10.34 3.08 33.54
CA VAL A 263 -11.25 3.27 34.67
C VAL A 263 -11.44 1.91 35.34
N ILE A 264 -10.88 1.76 36.54
CA ILE A 264 -10.85 0.50 37.30
C ILE A 264 -12.03 0.48 38.25
N ASP A 265 -12.90 -0.52 38.09
CA ASP A 265 -13.99 -0.81 39.00
C ASP A 265 -13.56 -1.95 39.93
N ARG A 266 -13.31 -1.65 41.20
CA ARG A 266 -12.81 -2.63 42.18
C ARG A 266 -13.87 -3.61 42.66
N ASP A 267 -15.13 -3.19 42.67
CA ASP A 267 -16.23 -4.01 43.13
C ASP A 267 -16.66 -4.99 42.04
N ALA A 268 -16.82 -4.50 40.81
CA ALA A 268 -17.12 -5.35 39.65
C ALA A 268 -15.90 -6.11 39.11
N GLN A 269 -14.70 -5.78 39.58
CA GLN A 269 -13.42 -6.28 39.06
C GLN A 269 -13.27 -6.12 37.54
N THR A 270 -13.64 -4.95 37.02
CA THR A 270 -13.57 -4.64 35.58
C THR A 270 -12.69 -3.42 35.28
N VAL A 271 -12.18 -3.36 34.05
CA VAL A 271 -11.46 -2.20 33.52
C VAL A 271 -12.22 -1.68 32.30
N ARG A 272 -12.68 -0.43 32.36
CA ARG A 272 -13.25 0.29 31.22
C ARG A 272 -12.28 1.36 30.73
N TYR A 273 -12.55 1.95 29.56
CA TYR A 273 -11.66 2.95 28.97
C TYR A 273 -12.40 4.24 28.66
N LYS A 274 -11.70 5.35 28.83
CA LYS A 274 -12.16 6.68 28.40
C LYS A 274 -11.05 7.37 27.64
N VAL A 275 -11.36 7.91 26.47
CA VAL A 275 -10.40 8.75 25.74
C VAL A 275 -10.34 10.13 26.40
N ARG A 276 -9.12 10.65 26.55
CA ARG A 276 -8.81 11.96 27.11
C ARG A 276 -8.00 12.78 26.13
N GLN A 277 -8.20 14.09 26.20
CA GLN A 277 -7.47 15.08 25.42
C GLN A 277 -6.86 16.12 26.36
N GLY A 278 -5.57 16.41 26.17
CA GLY A 278 -4.77 17.20 27.11
C GLY A 278 -4.26 16.36 28.30
N GLY A 279 -3.33 16.94 29.06
CA GLY A 279 -2.69 16.26 30.18
C GLY A 279 -1.82 15.08 29.77
N GLU A 280 -1.56 14.19 30.75
CA GLU A 280 -0.72 13.00 30.61
C GLU A 280 -1.42 11.76 31.15
N PRO A 281 -1.13 10.56 30.61
CA PRO A 281 -1.61 9.32 31.20
C PRO A 281 -1.22 9.19 32.67
N ALA A 282 -2.22 9.02 33.53
CA ALA A 282 -2.02 8.83 34.96
C ALA A 282 -1.46 7.44 35.31
N PHE A 283 -1.70 6.45 34.45
CA PHE A 283 -1.23 5.08 34.64
C PHE A 283 0.00 4.80 33.78
N GLU A 284 0.95 4.06 34.36
CA GLU A 284 2.04 3.48 33.59
C GLU A 284 1.55 2.36 32.67
N ARG A 285 2.41 2.01 31.70
CA ARG A 285 2.18 0.86 30.82
C ARG A 285 2.06 -0.44 31.64
N THR A 286 1.16 -1.33 31.24
CA THR A 286 0.89 -2.59 31.93
C THR A 286 1.63 -3.78 31.33
N VAL A 287 2.38 -3.59 30.23
CA VAL A 287 3.29 -4.62 29.69
C VAL A 287 4.62 -4.02 29.24
N VAL A 288 5.73 -4.68 29.63
CA VAL A 288 7.10 -4.31 29.27
C VAL A 288 7.89 -5.57 28.95
N ARG A 289 8.47 -5.65 27.75
CA ARG A 289 9.30 -6.79 27.30
C ARG A 289 8.63 -8.15 27.56
N GLY A 290 7.30 -8.23 27.37
CA GLY A 290 6.52 -9.45 27.54
C GLY A 290 6.10 -9.78 28.98
N ASN A 291 6.46 -8.98 29.98
CA ASN A 291 5.98 -9.12 31.36
C ASN A 291 4.91 -8.06 31.63
N GLY A 292 3.82 -8.48 32.25
CA GLY A 292 2.69 -7.65 32.62
C GLY A 292 2.69 -7.20 34.07
N ARG A 293 1.83 -6.23 34.37
CA ARG A 293 1.49 -5.80 35.73
C ARG A 293 -0.01 -5.59 35.84
N CYS A 294 -0.64 -6.17 36.86
CA CYS A 294 -2.05 -5.95 37.15
C CYS A 294 -2.28 -4.46 37.45
N ILE A 295 -3.11 -3.80 36.65
CA ILE A 295 -3.36 -2.37 36.81
C ILE A 295 -4.15 -2.06 38.10
N ALA A 296 -4.93 -3.01 38.60
CA ALA A 296 -5.76 -2.85 39.79
C ALA A 296 -5.00 -3.08 41.10
N THR A 297 -4.13 -4.09 41.15
CA THR A 297 -3.42 -4.49 42.38
C THR A 297 -1.92 -4.18 42.34
N GLY A 298 -1.36 -3.94 41.16
CA GLY A 298 0.07 -3.75 40.97
C GLY A 298 0.88 -5.06 40.92
N ALA A 299 0.22 -6.22 41.07
CA ALA A 299 0.87 -7.52 41.05
C ALA A 299 1.57 -7.82 39.71
N ALA A 300 2.69 -8.55 39.76
CA ALA A 300 3.42 -8.94 38.56
C ALA A 300 2.67 -10.07 37.82
N ILE A 301 2.65 -9.98 36.48
CA ILE A 301 2.11 -11.01 35.59
C ILE A 301 3.27 -11.47 34.70
N THR A 302 3.86 -12.62 34.98
CA THR A 302 5.05 -13.07 34.25
C THR A 302 4.73 -13.36 32.79
N GLY A 303 5.71 -13.18 31.90
CA GLY A 303 5.54 -13.53 30.49
C GLY A 303 5.25 -15.02 30.26
N GLU A 304 5.67 -15.90 31.16
CA GLU A 304 5.32 -17.33 31.13
C GLU A 304 3.85 -17.56 31.45
N TYR A 305 3.31 -16.87 32.47
CA TYR A 305 1.89 -16.90 32.79
C TYR A 305 1.05 -16.38 31.62
N ILE A 306 1.42 -15.24 31.02
CA ILE A 306 0.71 -14.68 29.84
C ILE A 306 0.67 -15.69 28.68
N LYS A 307 1.79 -16.37 28.41
CA LYS A 307 1.86 -17.42 27.38
C LYS A 307 1.04 -18.66 27.76
N ALA A 308 0.98 -19.02 29.03
CA ALA A 308 0.16 -20.13 29.51
C ALA A 308 -1.34 -19.81 29.35
N GLU A 309 -1.78 -18.61 29.73
CA GLU A 309 -3.15 -18.12 29.52
C GLU A 309 -3.52 -18.10 28.02
N GLY A 310 -2.62 -17.61 27.16
CA GLY A 310 -2.81 -17.63 25.72
C GLY A 310 -2.97 -19.05 25.15
N ARG A 311 -2.05 -19.96 25.49
CA ARG A 311 -2.12 -21.37 25.06
C ARG A 311 -3.36 -22.10 25.57
N ALA A 312 -3.88 -21.70 26.73
CA ALA A 312 -5.10 -22.25 27.29
C ALA A 312 -6.38 -21.59 26.76
N GLY A 313 -6.29 -20.66 25.79
CA GLY A 313 -7.43 -19.97 25.19
C GLY A 313 -8.09 -18.93 26.10
N ARG A 314 -7.43 -18.53 27.20
CA ARG A 314 -7.94 -17.56 28.18
C ARG A 314 -7.49 -16.13 27.93
N MET A 315 -6.67 -15.90 26.91
CA MET A 315 -6.30 -14.54 26.50
C MET A 315 -7.44 -13.86 25.76
N GLY A 316 -7.95 -12.77 26.32
CA GLY A 316 -9.01 -11.96 25.74
C GLY A 316 -8.50 -10.77 24.92
N ALA A 317 -9.44 -9.90 24.56
CA ALA A 317 -9.17 -8.59 23.97
C ALA A 317 -10.19 -7.58 24.48
N SER A 318 -9.76 -6.33 24.65
CA SER A 318 -10.63 -5.24 25.08
C SER A 318 -10.46 -3.99 24.22
N LEU A 319 -11.58 -3.38 23.83
CA LEU A 319 -11.62 -2.20 22.96
C LEU A 319 -11.27 -0.96 23.77
N MET A 320 -10.18 -0.29 23.44
CA MET A 320 -9.68 0.86 24.18
C MET A 320 -10.14 2.20 23.61
N ALA A 321 -10.22 2.30 22.29
CA ALA A 321 -10.60 3.52 21.59
C ALA A 321 -11.12 3.22 20.18
N VAL A 322 -11.99 4.09 19.68
CA VAL A 322 -12.39 4.13 18.27
C VAL A 322 -11.78 5.38 17.65
N VAL A 323 -11.15 5.25 16.49
CA VAL A 323 -10.62 6.37 15.72
C VAL A 323 -11.58 6.63 14.56
N ALA A 324 -12.00 7.87 14.39
CA ALA A 324 -12.95 8.27 13.36
C ALA A 324 -12.37 9.37 12.47
N GLU A 325 -12.94 9.48 11.27
CA GLU A 325 -12.72 10.61 10.38
C GLU A 325 -13.43 11.85 10.91
N GLY A 326 -12.73 12.98 10.98
CA GLY A 326 -13.33 14.27 11.26
C GLY A 326 -12.80 15.33 10.29
N ASP A 327 -13.43 16.50 10.28
CA ASP A 327 -13.26 17.54 9.25
C ASP A 327 -11.81 17.91 8.93
N ARG A 328 -10.93 17.92 9.94
CA ARG A 328 -9.53 18.36 9.84
C ARG A 328 -8.53 17.32 10.34
N GLY A 329 -8.94 16.06 10.40
CA GLY A 329 -8.09 14.93 10.78
C GLY A 329 -8.82 13.92 11.65
N ARG A 330 -8.03 13.09 12.34
CA ARG A 330 -8.56 11.99 13.14
C ARG A 330 -9.17 12.47 14.45
N VAL A 331 -10.34 11.95 14.77
CA VAL A 331 -10.99 12.07 16.07
C VAL A 331 -10.81 10.76 16.83
N TYR A 332 -10.53 10.83 18.13
CA TYR A 332 -10.38 9.64 18.98
C TYR A 332 -11.53 9.63 19.99
N CYS A 333 -12.30 8.55 19.95
CA CYS A 333 -13.57 8.43 20.64
C CYS A 333 -13.49 7.36 21.73
N THR A 334 -14.20 7.60 22.83
CA THR A 334 -14.41 6.59 23.87
C THR A 334 -15.31 5.49 23.32
N PRO A 335 -14.93 4.20 23.46
CA PRO A 335 -15.77 3.09 23.01
C PRO A 335 -17.14 3.08 23.69
N THR A 336 -18.18 2.77 22.93
CA THR A 336 -19.53 2.54 23.43
C THR A 336 -19.83 1.05 23.54
N ALA A 337 -20.90 0.69 24.27
CA ALA A 337 -21.37 -0.70 24.32
C ALA A 337 -21.75 -1.24 22.92
N ALA A 338 -22.23 -0.38 22.03
CA ALA A 338 -22.53 -0.74 20.64
C ALA A 338 -21.26 -1.09 19.86
N ASP A 339 -20.16 -0.34 20.06
CA ASP A 339 -18.87 -0.64 19.44
C ASP A 339 -18.33 -2.01 19.85
N GLU A 340 -18.41 -2.31 21.15
CA GLU A 340 -17.96 -3.59 21.69
C GLU A 340 -18.82 -4.75 21.21
N ALA A 341 -20.14 -4.58 21.16
CA ALA A 341 -21.07 -5.58 20.66
C ALA A 341 -20.81 -5.84 19.16
N ALA A 342 -20.72 -4.80 18.34
CA ALA A 342 -20.46 -4.90 16.91
C ALA A 342 -19.12 -5.60 16.61
N ALA A 343 -18.09 -5.35 17.43
CA ALA A 343 -16.80 -6.01 17.29
C ALA A 343 -16.83 -7.53 17.58
N ARG A 344 -17.83 -8.00 18.35
CA ARG A 344 -18.03 -9.42 18.67
C ARG A 344 -19.06 -10.12 17.77
N ALA A 345 -19.87 -9.36 17.03
CA ALA A 345 -21.04 -9.87 16.30
C ALA A 345 -20.74 -10.55 14.94
N GLY A 346 -19.47 -10.65 14.53
CA GLY A 346 -19.10 -11.25 13.25
C GLY A 346 -18.94 -12.76 13.35
N GLU A 347 -19.68 -13.53 12.54
CA GLU A 347 -19.46 -14.97 12.37
C GLU A 347 -19.16 -15.22 10.88
N PRO A 348 -17.90 -15.56 10.53
CA PRO A 348 -17.56 -15.83 9.14
C PRO A 348 -17.96 -17.26 8.77
N ASP A 349 -18.59 -17.43 7.60
CA ASP A 349 -18.97 -18.76 7.08
C ASP A 349 -17.76 -19.63 6.75
N TRP A 350 -16.66 -19.00 6.33
CA TRP A 350 -15.39 -19.65 6.03
C TRP A 350 -14.23 -18.97 6.77
N LYS A 351 -13.19 -19.73 7.10
CA LYS A 351 -11.98 -19.20 7.75
C LYS A 351 -10.73 -19.99 7.35
N PRO A 352 -9.54 -19.35 7.33
CA PRO A 352 -8.29 -20.04 7.07
C PRO A 352 -7.82 -20.80 8.32
N ASP A 353 -8.18 -22.07 8.43
CA ASP A 353 -7.89 -22.96 9.56
C ASP A 353 -6.53 -23.66 9.46
N GLN A 354 -5.71 -23.34 8.45
CA GLN A 354 -4.39 -23.93 8.32
C GLN A 354 -3.45 -23.45 9.43
N SER A 355 -2.57 -24.35 9.86
CA SER A 355 -1.57 -24.04 10.89
C SER A 355 -0.55 -23.01 10.40
N LEU A 356 -0.15 -22.13 11.30
CA LEU A 356 1.00 -21.25 11.12
C LEU A 356 2.30 -22.08 11.13
N PRO A 357 3.35 -21.64 10.42
CA PRO A 357 4.66 -22.28 10.52
C PRO A 357 5.13 -22.33 11.98
N GLY A 358 5.71 -23.46 12.43
CA GLY A 358 6.14 -23.62 13.82
C GLY A 358 7.17 -22.58 14.29
N LYS A 359 7.96 -22.02 13.37
CA LYS A 359 8.89 -20.90 13.61
C LYS A 359 8.80 -19.88 12.47
N GLY A 360 8.06 -18.79 12.69
CA GLY A 360 8.05 -17.64 11.79
C GLY A 360 9.26 -16.73 11.99
N LEU A 361 9.92 -16.31 10.90
CA LEU A 361 10.87 -15.20 10.94
C LEU A 361 10.07 -13.89 11.08
N GLY A 362 10.30 -13.13 12.14
CA GLY A 362 9.67 -11.82 12.34
C GLY A 362 8.27 -11.83 12.97
N PHE A 363 7.59 -12.97 13.09
CA PHE A 363 6.31 -13.09 13.81
C PHE A 363 6.28 -14.37 14.67
N ARG A 364 6.24 -14.20 16.00
CA ARG A 364 6.27 -15.30 16.99
C ARG A 364 5.05 -15.23 17.90
N VAL A 365 3.91 -15.64 17.36
CA VAL A 365 2.59 -15.58 18.02
C VAL A 365 2.15 -16.93 18.61
N GLN A 366 2.74 -18.03 18.12
CA GLN A 366 2.51 -19.41 18.55
C GLN A 366 2.67 -19.61 20.07
N PRO A 367 3.66 -18.99 20.75
CA PRO A 367 3.77 -19.09 22.22
C PRO A 367 2.55 -18.57 22.99
N TYR A 368 1.66 -17.81 22.35
CA TYR A 368 0.44 -17.27 22.92
C TYR A 368 -0.81 -18.04 22.48
N GLY A 369 -0.68 -19.25 21.90
CA GLY A 369 -1.82 -20.06 21.43
C GLY A 369 -2.40 -19.63 20.08
N ILE A 370 -1.71 -18.76 19.36
CA ILE A 370 -2.07 -18.33 18.00
C ILE A 370 -1.23 -19.19 17.03
N ASP A 371 -1.77 -20.34 16.66
CA ASP A 371 -1.12 -21.40 15.88
C ASP A 371 -1.82 -21.70 14.55
N GLU A 372 -2.89 -20.96 14.21
CA GLU A 372 -3.64 -21.02 12.95
C GLU A 372 -3.83 -19.62 12.37
N TRP A 373 -3.95 -19.51 11.04
CA TRP A 373 -4.12 -18.21 10.37
C TRP A 373 -5.37 -17.46 10.84
N GLN A 374 -6.50 -18.14 11.05
CA GLN A 374 -7.74 -17.52 11.54
C GLN A 374 -7.58 -16.83 12.90
N LYS A 375 -6.70 -17.35 13.79
CA LYS A 375 -6.50 -16.83 15.16
C LYS A 375 -5.76 -15.48 15.19
N LEU A 376 -5.20 -15.03 14.07
CA LEU A 376 -4.58 -13.71 13.93
C LEU A 376 -5.61 -12.58 13.87
N PHE A 377 -6.85 -12.90 13.54
CA PHE A 377 -7.91 -11.94 13.27
C PHE A 377 -9.03 -12.03 14.31
N THR A 378 -9.73 -10.93 14.54
CA THR A 378 -11.00 -10.98 15.26
C THR A 378 -12.10 -11.56 14.35
N PRO A 379 -13.20 -12.10 14.91
CA PRO A 379 -14.31 -12.61 14.09
C PRO A 379 -14.86 -11.55 13.11
N ARG A 380 -14.98 -10.29 13.55
CA ARG A 380 -15.35 -9.16 12.68
C ARG A 380 -14.34 -8.93 11.54
N GLN A 381 -13.04 -9.04 11.80
CA GLN A 381 -12.01 -8.88 10.75
C GLN A 381 -12.08 -10.03 9.74
N LEU A 382 -12.32 -11.26 10.19
CA LEU A 382 -12.51 -12.39 9.28
C LEU A 382 -13.72 -12.17 8.37
N VAL A 383 -14.88 -11.80 8.92
CA VAL A 383 -16.08 -11.49 8.13
C VAL A 383 -15.80 -10.44 7.06
N ALA A 384 -15.05 -9.39 7.40
CA ALA A 384 -14.69 -8.36 6.43
C ALA A 384 -13.78 -8.90 5.32
N LEU A 385 -12.72 -9.62 5.67
CA LEU A 385 -11.78 -10.19 4.71
C LEU A 385 -12.45 -11.20 3.78
N THR A 386 -13.31 -12.07 4.32
CA THR A 386 -14.03 -13.06 3.51
C THR A 386 -15.07 -12.39 2.63
N THR A 387 -15.81 -11.39 3.14
CA THR A 387 -16.75 -10.61 2.31
C THR A 387 -16.04 -9.97 1.11
N PHE A 388 -14.88 -9.33 1.32
CA PHE A 388 -14.12 -8.77 0.20
C PHE A 388 -13.58 -9.86 -0.74
N SER A 389 -13.18 -11.01 -0.23
CA SER A 389 -12.74 -12.15 -1.04
C SER A 389 -13.87 -12.66 -1.93
N ASP A 390 -15.08 -12.80 -1.40
CA ASP A 390 -16.24 -13.27 -2.15
C ASP A 390 -16.67 -12.26 -3.23
N LEU A 391 -16.67 -10.97 -2.87
CA LEU A 391 -16.98 -9.88 -3.81
C LEU A 391 -16.01 -9.78 -4.98
N LEU A 392 -14.77 -10.26 -4.85
CA LEU A 392 -13.84 -10.33 -5.98
C LEU A 392 -14.32 -11.32 -7.05
N GLY A 393 -14.96 -12.42 -6.66
CA GLY A 393 -15.58 -13.36 -7.61
C GLY A 393 -16.79 -12.73 -8.30
N GLU A 394 -17.66 -12.08 -7.53
CA GLU A 394 -18.89 -11.47 -8.07
C GLU A 394 -18.60 -10.27 -8.97
N VAL A 395 -17.64 -9.41 -8.60
CA VAL A 395 -17.25 -8.27 -9.45
C VAL A 395 -16.66 -8.76 -10.77
N TRP A 396 -15.90 -9.86 -10.75
CA TRP A 396 -15.33 -10.45 -11.95
C TRP A 396 -16.42 -10.92 -12.91
N GLU A 397 -17.44 -11.62 -12.42
CA GLU A 397 -18.59 -12.04 -13.23
C GLU A 397 -19.33 -10.85 -13.83
N ARG A 398 -19.51 -9.78 -13.06
CA ARG A 398 -20.15 -8.54 -13.51
C ARG A 398 -19.33 -7.85 -14.61
N VAL A 399 -18.03 -7.67 -14.39
CA VAL A 399 -17.11 -7.10 -15.38
C VAL A 399 -17.13 -7.93 -16.67
N LEU A 400 -17.13 -9.25 -16.56
CA LEU A 400 -17.16 -10.15 -17.71
C LEU A 400 -18.47 -10.01 -18.50
N ALA A 401 -19.62 -9.98 -17.82
CA ALA A 401 -20.92 -9.79 -18.45
C ALA A 401 -21.01 -8.45 -19.19
N ASP A 402 -20.59 -7.36 -18.53
CA ASP A 402 -20.58 -6.01 -19.10
C ASP A 402 -19.60 -5.91 -20.28
N ALA A 403 -18.44 -6.55 -20.18
CA ALA A 403 -17.47 -6.64 -21.27
C ALA A 403 -18.04 -7.37 -22.50
N VAL A 404 -18.72 -8.51 -22.29
CA VAL A 404 -19.38 -9.25 -23.38
C VAL A 404 -20.48 -8.41 -24.02
N ALA A 405 -21.34 -7.78 -23.22
CA ALA A 405 -22.41 -6.90 -23.71
C ALA A 405 -21.87 -5.71 -24.53
N CYS A 406 -20.69 -5.20 -24.15
CA CYS A 406 -20.01 -4.11 -24.84
C CYS A 406 -19.11 -4.55 -26.01
N GLY A 407 -19.15 -5.84 -26.39
CA GLY A 407 -18.44 -6.37 -27.55
C GLY A 407 -16.94 -6.61 -27.33
N PHE A 408 -16.49 -6.78 -26.09
CA PHE A 408 -15.11 -7.19 -25.79
C PHE A 408 -14.88 -8.71 -25.97
N GLY A 409 -15.93 -9.52 -26.21
CA GLY A 409 -15.82 -10.97 -26.36
C GLY A 409 -15.54 -11.42 -27.80
N GLY A 410 -14.42 -12.13 -28.03
CA GLY A 410 -14.22 -12.99 -29.21
C GLY A 410 -12.81 -12.99 -29.82
N GLY A 411 -11.85 -13.65 -29.18
CA GLY A 411 -10.52 -13.91 -29.76
C GLY A 411 -9.69 -14.83 -28.86
N GLY A 412 -9.84 -16.14 -29.04
CA GLY A 412 -9.13 -17.15 -28.25
C GLY A 412 -7.62 -17.14 -28.51
N SER A 413 -6.87 -16.83 -27.47
CA SER A 413 -5.60 -17.50 -27.16
C SER A 413 -5.46 -17.46 -25.63
N SER A 414 -5.04 -18.58 -25.06
CA SER A 414 -4.92 -18.83 -23.61
C SER A 414 -3.95 -17.90 -22.86
N GLU A 415 -3.37 -16.90 -23.54
CA GLU A 415 -2.43 -15.93 -22.97
C GLU A 415 -3.04 -14.56 -22.65
N GLY A 416 -4.33 -14.36 -22.93
CA GLY A 416 -4.98 -13.07 -22.72
C GLY A 416 -6.44 -13.20 -22.33
N ARG A 417 -6.72 -13.82 -21.17
CA ARG A 417 -7.96 -13.46 -20.45
C ARG A 417 -7.72 -12.09 -19.80
N PRO A 418 -8.67 -11.14 -19.89
CA PRO A 418 -8.54 -9.80 -19.32
C PRO A 418 -8.18 -9.82 -17.84
#